data_AF-A0A1Q3G2M4-F1
#
_entry.id   AF-A0A1Q3G2M4-F1
#
_cell.length_a   1.000
_cell.length_b   1.000
_cell.length_c   1.000
_cell.angle_alpha   90.00
_cell.angle_beta   90.00
_cell.angle_gamma   90.00
#
_symmetry.space_group_name_H-M   'P 1'
#
loop_
_entity.id
_entity.type
_entity.pdbx_description
1 polymer ?
#
loop_
_entity_poly.entity_id
_entity_poly.type
_entity_poly.pdbx_seq_one_letter_code
_entity_poly.pdbx_strand_id
1 'polypeptide(L)'
;MSASSPIVASLKIPFPTRREAEIAYDVLRVDAEPKRSFIEKTLKLEDNHLLVEFRGEQAKNVRVGVGSFFESLILCCETIDQFGPATSKQYEHY
;
A
#
# COMPACT_ATOMS: atom_id res chain seq x y z
N MET A 1 21.26 -24.00 13.44
CA MET A 1 20.71 -22.65 13.65
C MET A 1 19.26 -22.70 13.21
N SER A 2 18.31 -22.62 14.13
CA SER A 2 16.89 -22.60 13.81
C SER A 2 16.56 -21.27 13.13
N ALA A 3 16.10 -21.31 11.88
CA ALA A 3 15.65 -20.11 11.18
C ALA A 3 14.46 -19.51 11.94
N SER A 4 14.60 -18.24 12.35
CA SER A 4 13.48 -17.47 12.88
C SER A 4 12.42 -17.35 11.80
N SER A 5 11.14 -17.50 12.15
CA SER A 5 10.07 -17.15 11.21
C SER A 5 10.14 -15.65 10.89
N PRO A 6 9.85 -15.25 9.64
CA PRO A 6 9.85 -13.84 9.27
C PRO A 6 8.73 -13.11 10.02
N ILE A 7 8.97 -11.83 10.31
CA ILE A 7 7.97 -10.93 10.88
C ILE A 7 7.07 -10.48 9.74
N VAL A 8 5.76 -10.64 9.93
CA VAL A 8 4.74 -10.32 8.93
C VAL A 8 3.75 -9.31 9.50
N ALA A 9 3.44 -8.27 8.74
CA ALA A 9 2.37 -7.32 9.02
C ALA A 9 1.42 -7.25 7.83
N SER A 10 0.16 -7.63 8.04
CA SER A 10 -0.88 -7.63 7.00
C SER A 10 -1.97 -6.64 7.38
N LEU A 11 -2.34 -5.75 6.45
CA LEU A 11 -3.32 -4.70 6.64
C LEU A 11 -4.39 -4.79 5.55
N LYS A 12 -5.65 -4.58 5.95
CA LYS A 12 -6.80 -4.46 5.04
C LYS A 12 -7.43 -3.09 5.26
N ILE A 13 -7.35 -2.22 4.25
CA ILE A 13 -7.69 -0.81 4.35
C ILE A 13 -8.92 -0.55 3.48
N PRO A 14 -10.08 -0.23 4.07
CA PRO A 14 -11.30 0.07 3.32
C PRO A 14 -11.24 1.48 2.74
N PHE A 15 -11.75 1.63 1.52
CA PHE A 15 -12.04 2.92 0.89
C PHE A 15 -13.55 3.10 0.73
N PRO A 16 -14.07 4.35 0.71
CA PRO A 16 -15.49 4.62 0.55
C PRO A 16 -16.06 4.02 -0.74
N THR A 17 -15.28 4.04 -1.82
CA THR A 17 -15.66 3.45 -3.11
C THR A 17 -14.58 2.54 -3.68
N ARG A 18 -15.00 1.60 -4.54
CA ARG A 18 -14.07 0.79 -5.35
C ARG A 18 -13.15 1.67 -6.22
N ARG A 19 -13.68 2.77 -6.77
CA ARG A 19 -12.92 3.66 -7.66
C ARG A 19 -11.77 4.35 -6.94
N GLU A 20 -11.99 4.81 -5.70
CA GLU A 20 -10.92 5.39 -4.87
C GLU A 20 -9.87 4.34 -4.49
N ALA A 21 -10.31 3.12 -4.18
CA ALA A 21 -9.38 2.01 -3.91
C ALA A 21 -8.50 1.68 -5.13
N GLU A 22 -9.10 1.68 -6.34
CA GLU A 22 -8.38 1.50 -7.61
C GLU A 22 -7.34 2.63 -7.83
N ILE A 23 -7.73 3.89 -7.63
CA ILE A 23 -6.83 5.03 -7.75
C ILE A 23 -5.65 4.90 -6.77
N ALA A 24 -5.95 4.64 -5.49
CA ALA A 24 -4.91 4.48 -4.47
C ALA A 24 -4.00 3.28 -4.78
N TYR A 25 -4.55 2.16 -5.26
CA TYR A 25 -3.75 1.01 -5.68
C TYR A 25 -2.81 1.34 -6.83
N ASP A 26 -3.29 2.01 -7.88
CA ASP A 26 -2.48 2.36 -9.05
C ASP A 26 -1.34 3.33 -8.68
N VAL A 27 -1.58 4.26 -7.75
CA VAL A 27 -0.57 5.20 -7.24
C VAL A 27 0.44 4.49 -6.33
N LEU A 28 -0.02 3.64 -5.40
CA LEU A 28 0.86 3.06 -4.38
C LEU A 28 1.62 1.81 -4.85
N ARG A 29 1.16 1.13 -5.91
CA ARG A 29 1.83 -0.09 -6.42
C ARG A 29 3.15 0.19 -7.13
N VAL A 30 3.33 1.40 -7.66
CA VAL A 30 4.56 1.76 -8.39
C VAL A 30 5.74 2.03 -7.47
N ASP A 31 5.49 2.28 -6.19
CA ASP A 31 6.51 2.47 -5.17
C ASP A 31 7.03 1.12 -4.65
N ALA A 32 7.99 0.55 -5.39
CA ALA A 32 8.71 -0.63 -4.93
C ALA A 32 9.62 -0.29 -3.73
N GLU A 33 9.69 -1.19 -2.76
CA GLU A 33 10.62 -1.05 -1.63
C GLU A 33 12.07 -1.03 -2.15
N PRO A 34 12.91 -0.09 -1.69
CA PRO A 34 14.30 -0.04 -2.13
C PRO A 34 15.03 -1.28 -1.61
N LYS A 35 15.97 -1.86 -2.39
CA LYS A 35 16.71 -3.09 -2.02
C LYS A 35 17.32 -3.08 -0.61
N ARG A 36 17.66 -1.89 -0.09
CA ARG A 36 18.22 -1.67 1.26
C ARG A 36 17.18 -1.71 2.40
N SER A 37 15.90 -1.89 2.11
CA SER A 37 14.83 -1.95 3.11
C SER A 37 14.82 -3.27 3.87
N PHE A 38 15.38 -4.35 3.29
CA PHE A 38 15.37 -5.71 3.84
C PHE A 38 13.96 -6.23 4.18
N ILE A 39 12.95 -5.74 3.44
CA ILE A 39 11.58 -6.20 3.54
C ILE A 39 11.00 -6.46 2.15
N GLU A 40 10.03 -7.36 2.09
CA GLU A 40 9.16 -7.55 0.94
C GLU A 40 7.81 -6.89 1.21
N LYS A 41 7.29 -6.14 0.24
CA LYS A 41 5.95 -5.56 0.27
C LYS A 41 5.13 -6.14 -0.88
N THR A 42 3.95 -6.65 -0.58
CA THR A 42 2.95 -7.00 -1.59
C THR A 42 1.72 -6.14 -1.41
N LEU A 43 1.16 -5.67 -2.53
CA LEU A 43 -0.03 -4.84 -2.57
C LEU A 43 -1.05 -5.50 -3.50
N LYS A 44 -2.30 -5.61 -3.05
CA LYS A 44 -3.42 -6.14 -3.82
C LYS A 44 -4.65 -5.28 -3.60
N LEU A 45 -5.56 -5.34 -4.56
CA LEU A 45 -6.86 -4.70 -4.51
C LEU A 45 -7.94 -5.78 -4.53
N GLU A 46 -8.85 -5.75 -3.56
CA GLU A 46 -10.06 -6.58 -3.52
C GLU A 46 -11.27 -5.67 -3.29
N ASP A 47 -12.11 -5.52 -4.31
CA ASP A 47 -13.24 -4.59 -4.31
C ASP A 47 -12.84 -3.16 -3.91
N ASN A 48 -13.31 -2.67 -2.76
CA ASN A 48 -12.97 -1.38 -2.19
C ASN A 48 -11.90 -1.47 -1.08
N HIS A 49 -11.13 -2.56 -1.03
CA HIS A 49 -10.10 -2.76 -0.02
C HIS A 49 -8.71 -2.86 -0.64
N LEU A 50 -7.78 -2.11 -0.07
CA LEU A 50 -6.36 -2.29 -0.28
C LEU A 50 -5.80 -3.29 0.73
N LEU A 51 -5.22 -4.37 0.22
CA LEU A 51 -4.56 -5.41 1.01
C LEU A 51 -3.06 -5.24 0.85
N VAL A 52 -2.37 -4.93 1.94
CA VAL A 52 -0.91 -4.81 1.94
C VAL A 52 -0.31 -5.79 2.94
N GLU A 53 0.78 -6.43 2.54
CA GLU A 53 1.55 -7.30 3.41
C GLU A 53 3.03 -6.94 3.34
N PHE A 54 3.63 -6.78 4.52
CA PHE A 54 5.05 -6.56 4.71
C PHE A 54 5.67 -7.79 5.37
N ARG A 55 6.81 -8.25 4.86
CA ARG A 55 7.58 -9.36 5.42
C ARG A 55 9.03 -8.95 5.62
N GLY A 56 9.64 -9.31 6.74
CA GLY A 56 11.07 -9.08 6.96
C GLY A 56 11.64 -9.80 8.17
N GLU A 57 12.97 -9.91 8.22
CA GLU A 57 13.67 -10.61 9.30
C GLU A 57 13.73 -9.82 10.62
N GLN A 58 13.55 -8.51 10.56
CA GLN A 58 13.72 -7.62 11.73
C GLN A 58 12.52 -6.68 11.87
N ALA A 59 11.97 -6.61 13.09
CA ALA A 59 10.79 -5.81 13.41
C ALA A 59 10.99 -4.32 13.04
N LYS A 60 12.20 -3.81 13.25
CA LYS A 60 12.54 -2.41 12.92
C LYS A 60 12.39 -2.11 11.42
N ASN A 61 12.68 -3.07 10.55
CA ASN A 61 12.60 -2.87 9.10
C ASN A 61 11.14 -2.90 8.65
N VAL A 62 10.36 -3.87 9.15
CA VAL A 62 8.91 -3.95 8.93
C VAL A 62 8.22 -2.68 9.40
N ARG A 63 8.56 -2.19 10.60
CA ARG A 63 8.03 -0.92 11.14
C ARG A 63 8.33 0.27 10.23
N VAL A 64 9.55 0.39 9.73
CA VAL A 64 9.94 1.49 8.82
C VAL A 64 9.17 1.41 7.51
N GLY A 65 9.05 0.23 6.90
CA GLY A 65 8.27 0.03 5.68
C GLY A 65 6.79 0.34 5.84
N VAL A 66 6.18 -0.17 6.92
CA VAL A 66 4.78 0.14 7.25
C VAL A 66 4.59 1.64 7.46
N GLY A 67 5.50 2.31 8.19
CA GLY A 67 5.44 3.76 8.41
C GLY A 67 5.50 4.56 7.10
N SER A 68 6.50 4.27 6.25
CA SER A 68 6.63 4.94 4.96
C SER A 68 5.43 4.70 4.04
N PHE A 69 4.85 3.50 4.04
CA PHE A 69 3.63 3.23 3.29
C PHE A 69 2.44 4.05 3.79
N PHE A 70 2.27 4.20 5.11
CA PHE A 70 1.21 5.03 5.66
C PHE A 70 1.38 6.50 5.33
N GLU A 71 2.61 7.02 5.28
CA GLU A 71 2.87 8.40 4.82
C GLU A 71 2.39 8.59 3.37
N SER A 72 2.74 7.69 2.46
CA SER A 72 2.26 7.74 1.06
C SER A 72 0.73 7.56 0.97
N LEU A 73 0.16 6.66 1.77
CA LEU A 73 -1.28 6.43 1.80
C LEU A 73 -2.05 7.65 2.29
N ILE A 74 -1.59 8.30 3.37
CA ILE A 74 -2.22 9.50 3.91
C ILE A 74 -2.20 10.60 2.85
N LEU A 75 -1.05 10.84 2.21
CA LEU A 75 -0.94 11.82 1.12
C LEU A 75 -1.91 11.49 -0.04
N CYS A 76 -2.02 10.21 -0.42
CA CYS A 76 -2.95 9.78 -1.46
C CYS A 76 -4.40 10.06 -1.07
N CYS A 77 -4.79 9.74 0.17
CA CYS A 77 -6.13 10.02 0.69
C CYS A 77 -6.43 11.52 0.76
N GLU A 78 -5.49 12.34 1.26
CA GLU A 78 -5.62 13.81 1.29
C GLU A 78 -5.77 14.38 -0.13
N THR A 79 -5.04 13.83 -1.10
CA THR A 79 -5.15 14.24 -2.50
C THR A 79 -6.53 13.91 -3.08
N ILE A 80 -7.05 12.71 -2.80
CA ILE A 80 -8.39 12.30 -3.23
C ILE A 80 -9.46 13.20 -2.59
N ASP A 81 -9.33 13.51 -1.30
CA ASP A 81 -10.27 14.37 -0.59
C ASP A 81 -10.25 15.81 -1.11
N GLN A 82 -9.06 16.36 -1.36
CA GLN A 82 -8.88 17.74 -1.81
C GLN A 82 -9.29 17.98 -3.27
N PHE A 83 -9.08 16.99 -4.15
CA PHE A 83 -9.25 17.16 -5.60
C PHE A 83 -10.28 16.21 -6.24
N GLY A 84 -10.94 15.38 -5.44
CA GLY A 84 -12.00 14.48 -5.88
C GLY A 84 -13.36 15.16 -6.03
N PRO A 85 -14.40 14.40 -6.40
CA PRO A 85 -14.36 12.98 -6.77
C PRO A 85 -13.82 12.76 -8.19
N ALA A 86 -13.27 11.57 -8.45
CA ALA A 86 -12.85 11.20 -9.80
C ALA A 86 -14.03 11.21 -10.77
N THR A 87 -13.98 12.08 -11.78
CA THR A 87 -15.03 12.21 -12.81
C THR A 87 -14.95 11.12 -13.88
N SER A 88 -13.80 10.46 -14.03
CA SER A 88 -13.59 9.37 -14.97
C SER A 88 -13.97 8.01 -14.39
N LYS A 89 -14.76 7.24 -15.14
CA LYS A 89 -15.13 5.86 -14.76
C LYS A 89 -13.95 4.89 -14.87
N GLN A 90 -13.03 5.13 -15.81
CA GLN A 90 -11.82 4.34 -16.05
C GLN A 90 -10.69 5.28 -16.53
N TYR A 91 -9.44 4.86 -16.34
CA TYR A 91 -8.29 5.50 -16.99
C TYR A 91 -7.99 4.74 -18.29
N GLU A 92 -8.16 5.39 -19.44
CA GLU A 92 -7.95 4.79 -20.77
C GLU A 92 -6.50 4.92 -21.28
N HIS A 93 -5.58 5.41 -20.46
CA HIS A 93 -4.19 5.69 -20.87
C HIS A 93 -3.22 4.65 -20.33
N TYR A 94 -3.33 3.39 -20.77
CA TYR A 94 -2.23 2.42 -20.85
C TYR A 94 -2.55 1.32 -21.87
#